data_AF-A0A2N7CZK9-F1
#
_entry.id   AF-A0A2N7CZK9-F1
#
_cell.length_a   1.000
_cell.length_b   1.000
_cell.length_c   1.000
_cell.angle_alpha   90.00
_cell.angle_beta   90.00
_cell.angle_gamma   90.00
#
_symmetry.space_group_name_H-M   'P 1'
#
loop_
_entity.id
_entity.type
_entity.pdbx_description
1 polymer ?
#
loop_
_entity_poly.entity_id
_entity_poly.type
_entity_poly.pdbx_seq_one_letter_code
_entity_poly.pdbx_strand_id
1 'polypeptide(L)'
;MHHIFKTMLTCTALLALPASYAADVKAKPVRDISKIEVREKVLEEAIASRTLTWLTGSAANNDYMSVGRMANYFGFVGFRVASGHSLSRSAVAKQTLAVLTASQQQLLVRLLEEQTLPFERAQQARFSINRALEELLVGESVSEANFLALGREYGASEAALGRVIGQRFGEIAQTLSAAQRDELSDIRAAHISGRGADIPSKGSKIKLGKEEKKELVNLAARFLTWTTGTQEFNDFEVVGKPSQHFGFVSLRMASNHGVKRGSVAQEVLAMLTPQQRSIIQVAARQNVDDFKHFLDARSALMRVLEMALLGQTIDEALVQKYGREVGGVEARMTWTQANAMLAVRNQFSDQQASELLTIRNKYTVAIQDNAEYAPLERGRQLYSQCVLCHDVSSKQSIGPDLTDIVGRRVASDTQFPRYSIALKSFAKREPVWSVEILDAFIASPKDLVPGTYMGFSGLENKKERSALIQYLAQRSQ
;
A
#
# COMPACT_ATOMS: atom_id res chain seq x y z
N MET A 1 -23.49 -23.87 40.54
CA MET A 1 -23.62 -23.62 39.09
C MET A 1 -23.70 -22.11 38.80
N HIS A 2 -22.97 -21.19 39.44
CA HIS A 2 -21.54 -20.87 39.36
C HIS A 2 -20.76 -21.37 38.13
N HIS A 3 -20.22 -20.38 37.39
CA HIS A 3 -19.26 -20.42 36.28
C HIS A 3 -19.77 -20.85 34.90
N ILE A 4 -20.01 -19.86 34.04
CA ILE A 4 -19.45 -19.67 32.67
C ILE A 4 -20.09 -18.39 32.15
N PHE A 5 -19.40 -17.25 32.23
CA PHE A 5 -19.55 -16.03 31.39
C PHE A 5 -18.67 -14.92 32.01
N LYS A 6 -17.36 -15.03 31.79
CA LYS A 6 -16.39 -13.94 31.99
C LYS A 6 -15.10 -14.27 31.25
N THR A 7 -15.15 -14.07 29.93
CA THR A 7 -13.95 -13.96 29.09
C THR A 7 -14.23 -12.95 27.99
N MET A 8 -14.56 -11.72 28.39
CA MET A 8 -14.44 -10.55 27.53
C MET A 8 -13.17 -9.80 27.93
N LEU A 9 -12.31 -9.67 26.93
CA LEU A 9 -11.11 -8.84 26.81
C LEU A 9 -10.86 -7.88 27.98
N THR A 10 -9.97 -8.26 28.88
CA THR A 10 -9.12 -7.29 29.55
C THR A 10 -8.01 -6.91 28.57
N CYS A 11 -8.23 -5.78 27.89
CA CYS A 11 -7.17 -5.02 27.23
C CYS A 11 -6.06 -4.82 28.28
N THR A 12 -4.97 -5.54 28.10
CA THR A 12 -3.90 -5.62 29.09
C THR A 12 -3.24 -4.25 29.12
N ALA A 13 -3.16 -3.68 30.33
CA ALA A 13 -2.57 -2.39 30.61
C ALA A 13 -1.35 -2.11 29.72
N LEU A 14 -1.42 -1.03 28.94
CA LEU A 14 -0.23 -0.27 28.62
C LEU A 14 0.45 0.00 29.96
N LEU A 15 1.51 -0.74 30.28
CA LEU A 15 2.59 -0.20 31.10
C LEU A 15 3.00 1.07 30.36
N ALA A 16 2.47 2.20 30.82
CA ALA A 16 2.61 3.48 30.19
C ALA A 16 4.11 3.77 30.11
N LEU A 17 4.67 3.62 28.92
CA LEU A 17 5.97 4.20 28.63
C LEU A 17 5.84 5.68 29.00
N PRO A 18 6.67 6.21 29.91
CA PRO A 18 6.55 7.60 30.32
C PRO A 18 6.65 8.49 29.08
N ALA A 19 5.98 9.65 29.11
CA ALA A 19 6.13 10.67 28.07
C ALA A 19 7.62 11.04 28.00
N SER A 20 8.31 10.50 27.00
CA SER A 20 9.76 10.57 26.93
C SER A 20 10.20 11.91 26.32
N TYR A 21 9.55 12.34 25.25
CA TYR A 21 9.94 13.54 24.50
C TYR A 21 8.79 14.53 24.37
N ALA A 22 9.03 15.81 24.69
CA ALA A 22 8.10 16.91 24.41
C ALA A 22 8.83 18.02 23.67
N ALA A 23 8.39 18.33 22.44
CA ALA A 23 8.93 19.44 21.67
C ALA A 23 8.32 20.77 22.12
N ASP A 24 9.13 21.83 22.12
CA ASP A 24 8.63 23.20 22.18
C ASP A 24 8.14 23.62 20.78
N VAL A 25 6.84 23.94 20.66
CA VAL A 25 6.19 24.16 19.36
C VAL A 25 5.73 25.61 19.23
N LYS A 26 6.42 26.36 18.37
CA LYS A 26 6.11 27.78 18.06
C LYS A 26 4.80 28.00 17.31
N ALA A 27 4.24 26.97 16.67
CA ALA A 27 2.96 27.08 15.95
C ALA A 27 2.18 25.76 15.96
N LYS A 28 0.91 25.83 16.38
CA LYS A 28 -0.01 24.70 16.29
C LYS A 28 -0.49 24.52 14.84
N PRO A 29 -0.74 23.28 14.40
CA PRO A 29 -1.32 22.99 13.09
C PRO A 29 -2.68 23.65 12.97
N VAL A 30 -3.03 24.04 11.75
CA VAL A 30 -4.32 24.66 11.45
C VAL A 30 -5.49 23.68 11.65
N ARG A 31 -5.23 22.38 11.51
CA ARG A 31 -6.21 21.33 11.82
C ARG A 31 -5.86 20.68 13.15
N ASP A 32 -6.83 20.62 14.06
CA ASP A 32 -6.72 19.81 15.27
C ASP A 32 -6.69 18.32 14.86
N ILE A 33 -5.48 17.78 14.84
CA ILE A 33 -5.24 16.37 14.55
C ILE A 33 -5.31 15.49 15.80
N SER A 34 -5.46 16.08 16.99
CA SER A 34 -5.61 15.34 18.25
C SER A 34 -6.99 14.70 18.39
N LYS A 35 -7.95 15.14 17.56
CA LYS A 35 -9.30 14.57 17.41
C LYS A 35 -9.45 13.84 16.08
N ILE A 36 -8.62 12.83 15.83
CA ILE A 36 -8.86 11.94 14.69
C ILE A 36 -10.09 11.11 15.00
N GLU A 37 -11.25 11.58 14.59
CA GLU A 37 -12.42 10.71 14.53
C GLU A 37 -12.10 9.60 13.51
N VAL A 38 -12.04 8.35 13.98
CA VAL A 38 -11.90 7.18 13.12
C VAL A 38 -13.24 6.98 12.41
N ARG A 39 -13.38 7.61 11.24
CA ARG A 39 -14.64 7.65 10.50
C ARG A 39 -14.80 6.41 9.62
N GLU A 40 -15.83 5.62 9.90
CA GLU A 40 -16.24 4.45 9.09
C GLU A 40 -16.32 4.78 7.60
N LYS A 41 -16.94 5.91 7.23
CA LYS A 41 -17.06 6.33 5.83
C LYS A 41 -15.72 6.44 5.10
N VAL A 42 -14.67 6.89 5.79
CA VAL A 42 -13.33 7.02 5.18
C VAL A 42 -12.70 5.64 4.95
N LEU A 43 -12.97 4.69 5.84
CA LEU A 43 -12.56 3.29 5.66
C LEU A 43 -13.36 2.62 4.55
N GLU A 44 -14.67 2.86 4.46
CA GLU A 44 -15.51 2.39 3.34
C GLU A 44 -14.94 2.89 1.99
N GLU A 45 -14.64 4.19 1.89
CA GLU A 45 -14.00 4.75 0.69
C GLU A 45 -12.63 4.13 0.41
N ALA A 46 -11.84 3.84 1.45
CA ALA A 46 -10.57 3.13 1.30
C ALA A 46 -10.75 1.73 0.74
N ILE A 47 -11.67 0.94 1.28
CA ILE A 47 -11.93 -0.42 0.80
C ILE A 47 -12.48 -0.39 -0.62
N ALA A 48 -13.49 0.44 -0.91
CA ALA A 48 -14.08 0.55 -2.24
C ALA A 48 -13.05 0.96 -3.30
N SER A 49 -12.20 1.95 -3.01
CA SER A 49 -11.13 2.35 -3.94
C SER A 49 -10.08 1.25 -4.14
N ARG A 50 -9.81 0.43 -3.12
CA ARG A 50 -8.91 -0.73 -3.19
C ARG A 50 -9.52 -1.88 -3.97
N THR A 51 -10.84 -2.05 -3.96
CA THR A 51 -11.54 -3.05 -4.77
C THR A 51 -11.20 -2.89 -6.23
N LEU A 52 -11.19 -1.65 -6.75
CA LEU A 52 -10.73 -1.38 -8.10
C LEU A 52 -9.29 -1.85 -8.30
N THR A 53 -8.38 -1.34 -7.48
CA THR A 53 -6.95 -1.44 -7.75
C THR A 53 -6.38 -2.83 -7.50
N TRP A 54 -6.96 -3.59 -6.58
CA TRP A 54 -6.53 -4.95 -6.31
C TRP A 54 -7.10 -5.94 -7.33
N LEU A 55 -8.40 -5.86 -7.64
CA LEU A 55 -9.05 -6.80 -8.56
C LEU A 55 -8.67 -6.59 -10.02
N THR A 56 -8.19 -5.39 -10.38
CA THR A 56 -7.80 -5.03 -11.77
C THR A 56 -6.32 -4.63 -11.89
N GLY A 57 -5.56 -4.75 -10.81
CA GLY A 57 -4.14 -4.39 -10.76
C GLY A 57 -3.22 -5.57 -11.04
N SER A 58 -1.96 -5.24 -11.31
CA SER A 58 -0.87 -6.22 -11.33
C SER A 58 -0.17 -6.28 -9.98
N ALA A 59 0.55 -7.36 -9.72
CA ALA A 59 1.45 -7.44 -8.59
C ALA A 59 2.50 -6.31 -8.58
N ALA A 60 3.01 -5.86 -9.74
CA ALA A 60 3.91 -4.70 -9.79
C ALA A 60 3.23 -3.42 -9.27
N ASN A 61 1.92 -3.26 -9.48
CA ASN A 61 1.15 -2.18 -8.85
C ASN A 61 1.11 -2.34 -7.33
N ASN A 62 0.96 -3.56 -6.83
CA ASN A 62 0.95 -3.88 -5.40
C ASN A 62 2.34 -3.73 -4.77
N ASP A 63 3.40 -4.09 -5.47
CA ASP A 63 4.80 -4.06 -5.04
C ASP A 63 5.37 -2.63 -5.05
N TYR A 64 4.83 -1.76 -5.90
CA TYR A 64 5.23 -0.36 -5.96
C TYR A 64 5.02 0.36 -4.62
N MET A 65 6.12 0.83 -4.05
CA MET A 65 6.14 1.74 -2.91
C MET A 65 7.01 2.95 -3.24
N SER A 66 6.47 4.15 -3.12
CA SER A 66 7.26 5.37 -3.35
C SER A 66 8.29 5.61 -2.24
N VAL A 67 9.39 6.25 -2.59
CA VAL A 67 10.50 6.62 -1.70
C VAL A 67 10.02 7.26 -0.38
N GLY A 68 10.53 6.74 0.74
CA GLY A 68 10.19 7.12 2.11
C GLY A 68 8.72 6.99 2.49
N ARG A 69 8.05 5.96 1.98
CA ARG A 69 6.78 5.44 2.52
C ARG A 69 6.94 4.26 3.48
N MET A 70 8.14 3.70 3.61
CA MET A 70 8.47 2.71 4.63
C MET A 70 8.96 3.39 5.93
N ALA A 71 8.72 2.72 7.06
CA ALA A 71 9.01 3.22 8.40
C ALA A 71 8.45 4.63 8.65
N ASN A 72 7.20 4.86 8.25
CA ASN A 72 6.54 6.17 8.27
C ASN A 72 6.09 6.61 9.68
N TYR A 73 7.04 6.63 10.61
CA TYR A 73 6.86 6.96 12.03
C TYR A 73 7.05 8.46 12.31
N PHE A 74 7.84 9.15 11.49
CA PHE A 74 8.44 10.45 11.82
C PHE A 74 7.56 11.68 11.53
N GLY A 75 6.25 11.60 11.82
CA GLY A 75 5.32 12.74 11.93
C GLY A 75 4.99 13.53 10.65
N PHE A 76 5.68 13.28 9.52
CA PHE A 76 5.48 14.05 8.28
C PHE A 76 4.05 13.92 7.73
N VAL A 77 3.33 12.84 8.05
CA VAL A 77 1.95 12.63 7.63
C VAL A 77 0.98 13.69 8.19
N GLY A 78 1.19 14.10 9.44
CA GLY A 78 0.40 15.15 10.09
C GLY A 78 0.82 16.55 9.66
N PHE A 79 1.95 16.68 8.96
CA PHE A 79 2.54 17.96 8.59
C PHE A 79 1.91 18.51 7.30
N ARG A 80 1.03 19.51 7.46
CA ARG A 80 0.24 20.12 6.37
C ARG A 80 0.30 21.64 6.45
N VAL A 81 0.18 22.31 5.29
CA VAL A 81 -0.01 23.77 5.22
C VAL A 81 -1.42 24.14 5.68
N ALA A 82 -1.65 25.42 5.97
CA ALA A 82 -2.95 25.98 6.37
C ALA A 82 -4.11 25.60 5.43
N SER A 83 -3.85 25.48 4.13
CA SER A 83 -4.85 25.08 3.14
C SER A 83 -5.18 23.57 3.15
N GLY A 84 -4.58 22.79 4.05
CA GLY A 84 -4.75 21.33 4.16
C GLY A 84 -3.92 20.49 3.18
N HIS A 85 -3.21 21.14 2.25
CA HIS A 85 -2.32 20.48 1.29
C HIS A 85 -1.08 19.89 1.96
N SER A 86 -0.50 18.88 1.32
CA SER A 86 0.79 18.33 1.76
C SER A 86 1.90 19.32 1.48
N LEU A 87 2.89 19.36 2.35
CA LEU A 87 4.04 20.25 2.22
C LEU A 87 4.99 19.82 1.10
N SER A 88 5.71 20.81 0.54
CA SER A 88 6.80 20.54 -0.40
C SER A 88 7.97 19.91 0.35
N ARG A 89 8.07 18.58 0.28
CA ARG A 89 9.15 17.81 0.90
C ARG A 89 10.53 18.32 0.49
N SER A 90 10.69 18.67 -0.79
CA SER A 90 11.95 19.22 -1.33
C SER A 90 12.29 20.59 -0.75
N ALA A 91 11.31 21.48 -0.57
CA ALA A 91 11.55 22.80 0.02
C ALA A 91 11.95 22.66 1.50
N VAL A 92 11.17 21.88 2.25
CA VAL A 92 11.44 21.55 3.66
C VAL A 92 12.86 21.00 3.81
N ALA A 93 13.21 19.97 3.04
CA ALA A 93 14.51 19.34 3.11
C ALA A 93 15.68 20.30 2.84
N LYS A 94 15.57 21.16 1.82
CA LYS A 94 16.63 22.13 1.50
C LYS A 94 16.87 23.12 2.65
N GLN A 95 15.79 23.58 3.27
CA GLN A 95 15.86 24.52 4.40
C GLN A 95 16.43 23.82 5.64
N THR A 96 15.97 22.60 5.95
CA THR A 96 16.53 21.80 7.03
C THR A 96 18.03 21.56 6.86
N LEU A 97 18.47 21.14 5.67
CA LEU A 97 19.89 20.92 5.40
C LEU A 97 20.71 22.21 5.53
N ALA A 98 20.14 23.38 5.20
CA ALA A 98 20.84 24.66 5.33
C ALA A 98 21.13 25.05 6.80
N VAL A 99 20.32 24.58 7.75
CA VAL A 99 20.52 24.80 9.20
C VAL A 99 21.61 23.88 9.78
N LEU A 100 21.75 22.68 9.22
CA LEU A 100 22.68 21.68 9.72
C LEU A 100 24.14 22.00 9.35
N THR A 101 25.06 21.73 10.28
CA THR A 101 26.50 21.81 10.01
C THR A 101 26.94 20.73 9.02
N ALA A 102 28.15 20.88 8.45
CA ALA A 102 28.70 19.86 7.56
C ALA A 102 28.80 18.48 8.22
N SER A 103 29.18 18.40 9.52
CA SER A 103 29.24 17.13 10.24
C SER A 103 27.86 16.51 10.46
N GLN A 104 26.85 17.31 10.80
CA GLN A 104 25.46 16.84 10.95
C GLN A 104 24.87 16.36 9.62
N GLN A 105 25.14 17.08 8.53
CA GLN A 105 24.74 16.64 7.18
C GLN A 105 25.40 15.30 6.79
N GLN A 106 26.67 15.10 7.15
CA GLN A 106 27.36 13.83 6.88
C GLN A 106 26.75 12.65 7.65
N LEU A 107 26.18 12.86 8.84
CA LEU A 107 25.44 11.81 9.55
C LEU A 107 24.17 11.39 8.78
N LEU A 108 23.44 12.33 8.17
CA LEU A 108 22.31 12.00 7.29
C LEU A 108 22.75 11.27 6.02
N VAL A 109 23.94 11.59 5.49
CA VAL A 109 24.49 10.88 4.32
C VAL A 109 24.88 9.44 4.70
N ARG A 110 25.53 9.23 5.84
CA ARG A 110 25.85 7.86 6.33
C ARG A 110 24.59 7.03 6.56
N LEU A 111 23.52 7.65 7.05
CA LEU A 111 22.23 6.98 7.24
C LEU A 111 21.69 6.37 5.93
N LEU A 112 22.04 6.89 4.75
CA LEU A 112 21.64 6.31 3.46
C LEU A 112 22.15 4.87 3.29
N GLU A 113 23.38 4.59 3.74
CA GLU A 113 24.01 3.27 3.70
C GLU A 113 23.54 2.41 4.88
N GLU A 114 23.50 2.98 6.09
CA GLU A 114 23.09 2.25 7.32
C GLU A 114 21.67 1.69 7.21
N GLN A 115 20.77 2.37 6.49
CA GLN A 115 19.38 1.95 6.35
C GLN A 115 19.15 0.92 5.23
N THR A 116 20.13 0.65 4.36
CA THR A 116 19.96 -0.21 3.17
C THR A 116 19.47 -1.61 3.53
N LEU A 117 20.18 -2.32 4.41
CA LEU A 117 19.81 -3.69 4.78
C LEU A 117 18.46 -3.77 5.54
N PRO A 118 18.18 -2.92 6.56
CA PRO A 118 16.86 -2.86 7.17
C PRO A 118 15.73 -2.56 6.17
N PHE A 119 15.99 -1.68 5.19
CA PHE A 119 15.03 -1.36 4.13
C PHE A 119 14.75 -2.57 3.24
N GLU A 120 15.77 -3.27 2.77
CA GLU A 120 15.62 -4.49 1.97
C GLU A 120 14.83 -5.58 2.69
N ARG A 121 15.07 -5.75 4.00
CA ARG A 121 14.30 -6.70 4.83
C ARG A 121 12.82 -6.31 4.92
N ALA A 122 12.52 -5.04 5.16
CA ALA A 122 11.15 -4.54 5.18
C ALA A 122 10.47 -4.69 3.81
N GLN A 123 11.20 -4.44 2.72
CA GLN A 123 10.72 -4.64 1.36
C GLN A 123 10.41 -6.12 1.08
N GLN A 124 11.31 -7.03 1.45
CA GLN A 124 11.11 -8.47 1.27
C GLN A 124 9.90 -8.98 2.08
N ALA A 125 9.78 -8.58 3.35
CA ALA A 125 8.63 -8.95 4.17
C ALA A 125 7.31 -8.43 3.58
N ARG A 126 7.33 -7.24 2.97
CA ARG A 126 6.19 -6.70 2.24
C ARG A 126 5.83 -7.54 1.02
N PHE A 127 6.82 -7.97 0.24
CA PHE A 127 6.59 -8.85 -0.90
C PHE A 127 5.92 -10.14 -0.46
N SER A 128 6.33 -10.75 0.66
CA SER A 128 5.68 -11.95 1.20
C SER A 128 4.18 -11.72 1.48
N ILE A 129 3.80 -10.59 2.08
CA ILE A 129 2.37 -10.23 2.28
C ILE A 129 1.65 -10.11 0.94
N ASN A 130 2.27 -9.43 -0.03
CA ASN A 130 1.65 -9.22 -1.34
C ASN A 130 1.49 -10.53 -2.12
N ARG A 131 2.46 -11.46 -2.03
CA ARG A 131 2.34 -12.81 -2.59
C ARG A 131 1.18 -13.57 -1.97
N ALA A 132 1.04 -13.55 -0.65
CA ALA A 132 -0.10 -14.17 0.03
C ALA A 132 -1.45 -13.55 -0.37
N LEU A 133 -1.53 -12.23 -0.56
CA LEU A 133 -2.75 -11.61 -1.10
C LEU A 133 -3.05 -12.04 -2.53
N GLU A 134 -2.03 -12.28 -3.35
CA GLU A 134 -2.23 -12.74 -4.72
C GLU A 134 -2.63 -14.21 -4.78
N GLU A 135 -2.05 -15.07 -3.94
CA GLU A 135 -2.49 -16.45 -3.73
C GLU A 135 -3.99 -16.47 -3.39
N LEU A 136 -4.40 -15.65 -2.41
CA LEU A 136 -5.80 -15.49 -2.03
C LEU A 136 -6.66 -14.98 -3.20
N LEU A 137 -6.14 -14.04 -4.00
CA LEU A 137 -6.85 -13.51 -5.16
C LEU A 137 -7.08 -14.58 -6.23
N VAL A 138 -6.12 -15.48 -6.47
CA VAL A 138 -6.23 -16.55 -7.49
C VAL A 138 -6.93 -17.82 -6.99
N GLY A 139 -7.45 -17.81 -5.76
CA GLY A 139 -8.20 -18.92 -5.17
C GLY A 139 -7.34 -19.98 -4.49
N GLU A 140 -6.07 -19.70 -4.24
CA GLU A 140 -5.20 -20.58 -3.46
C GLU A 140 -5.49 -20.44 -1.95
N SER A 141 -5.20 -21.50 -1.19
CA SER A 141 -5.48 -21.53 0.25
C SER A 141 -4.40 -20.79 1.03
N VAL A 142 -4.77 -19.64 1.59
CA VAL A 142 -3.97 -18.90 2.55
C VAL A 142 -4.67 -18.94 3.90
N SER A 143 -3.99 -19.40 4.95
CA SER A 143 -4.57 -19.36 6.29
C SER A 143 -4.41 -17.96 6.90
N GLU A 144 -5.44 -17.51 7.63
CA GLU A 144 -5.38 -16.24 8.36
C GLU A 144 -4.18 -16.20 9.32
N ALA A 145 -3.91 -17.31 10.03
CA ALA A 145 -2.79 -17.39 10.96
C ALA A 145 -1.43 -17.13 10.29
N ASN A 146 -1.21 -17.70 9.10
CA ASN A 146 0.01 -17.48 8.31
C ASN A 146 0.08 -16.03 7.80
N PHE A 147 -1.03 -15.51 7.28
CA PHE A 147 -1.10 -14.12 6.81
C PHE A 147 -0.77 -13.11 7.92
N LEU A 148 -1.33 -13.32 9.12
CA LEU A 148 -1.04 -12.49 10.28
C LEU A 148 0.41 -12.64 10.76
N ALA A 149 1.04 -13.81 10.58
CA ALA A 149 2.46 -14.00 10.87
C ALA A 149 3.35 -13.16 9.94
N LEU A 150 3.07 -13.18 8.64
CA LEU A 150 3.74 -12.30 7.66
C LEU A 150 3.57 -10.82 8.02
N GLY A 151 2.37 -10.43 8.47
CA GLY A 151 2.08 -9.12 9.02
C GLY A 151 3.01 -8.70 10.16
N ARG A 152 3.18 -9.57 11.16
CA ARG A 152 4.06 -9.33 12.30
C ARG A 152 5.52 -9.20 11.87
N GLU A 153 5.98 -10.02 10.92
CA GLU A 153 7.35 -9.95 10.38
C GLU A 153 7.61 -8.66 9.60
N TYR A 154 6.64 -8.22 8.80
CA TYR A 154 6.69 -6.95 8.11
C TYR A 154 6.76 -5.78 9.09
N GLY A 155 5.86 -5.73 10.09
CA GLY A 155 5.89 -4.67 11.11
C GLY A 155 7.17 -4.66 11.95
N ALA A 156 7.72 -5.83 12.28
CA ALA A 156 9.02 -5.95 12.93
C ALA A 156 10.16 -5.37 12.08
N SER A 157 10.14 -5.64 10.78
CA SER A 157 11.15 -5.16 9.83
C SER A 157 11.06 -3.65 9.61
N GLU A 158 9.83 -3.12 9.47
CA GLU A 158 9.61 -1.66 9.41
C GLU A 158 10.05 -0.96 10.70
N ALA A 159 9.75 -1.54 11.86
CA ALA A 159 10.18 -1.00 13.15
C ALA A 159 11.71 -1.00 13.31
N ALA A 160 12.40 -2.04 12.81
CA ALA A 160 13.86 -2.09 12.79
C ALA A 160 14.48 -1.01 11.89
N LEU A 161 13.90 -0.77 10.69
CA LEU A 161 14.27 0.36 9.85
C LEU A 161 14.02 1.70 10.57
N GLY A 162 12.87 1.82 11.24
CA GLY A 162 12.52 2.97 12.08
C GLY A 162 13.54 3.22 13.19
N ARG A 163 14.05 2.18 13.85
CA ARG A 163 15.11 2.29 14.87
C ARG A 163 16.38 2.90 14.31
N VAL A 164 16.86 2.43 13.15
CA VAL A 164 18.10 2.95 12.53
C VAL A 164 17.96 4.44 12.20
N ILE A 165 16.85 4.83 11.58
CA ILE A 165 16.55 6.24 11.26
C ILE A 165 16.43 7.07 12.54
N GLY A 166 15.66 6.59 13.52
CA GLY A 166 15.40 7.27 14.79
C GLY A 166 16.69 7.50 15.59
N GLN A 167 17.58 6.50 15.62
CA GLN A 167 18.88 6.61 16.29
C GLN A 167 19.72 7.73 15.70
N ARG A 168 19.89 7.79 14.37
CA ARG A 168 20.65 8.85 13.71
C ARG A 168 20.01 10.22 13.87
N PHE A 169 18.68 10.30 13.82
CA PHE A 169 17.98 11.56 14.09
C PHE A 169 18.21 12.03 15.53
N GLY A 170 18.17 11.14 16.51
CA GLY A 170 18.47 11.45 17.90
C GLY A 170 19.88 11.99 18.09
N GLU A 171 20.88 11.31 17.52
CA GLU A 171 22.27 11.76 17.58
C GLU A 171 22.47 13.16 16.98
N ILE A 172 21.88 13.43 15.80
CA ILE A 172 21.95 14.77 15.22
C ILE A 172 21.25 15.78 16.13
N ALA A 173 20.05 15.45 16.63
CA ALA A 173 19.24 16.32 17.50
C ALA A 173 19.99 16.72 18.78
N GLN A 174 20.72 15.80 19.40
CA GLN A 174 21.52 16.05 20.60
C GLN A 174 22.69 17.02 20.37
N THR A 175 23.16 17.15 19.13
CA THR A 175 24.26 18.07 18.77
C THR A 175 23.77 19.43 18.28
N LEU A 176 22.46 19.67 18.19
CA LEU A 176 21.92 20.95 17.73
C LEU A 176 22.18 22.06 18.76
N SER A 177 22.72 23.18 18.30
CA SER A 177 22.76 24.41 19.10
C SER A 177 21.34 24.95 19.37
N ALA A 178 21.20 25.84 20.36
CA ALA A 178 19.94 26.53 20.62
C ALA A 178 19.42 27.28 19.37
N ALA A 179 20.31 28.02 18.68
CA ALA A 179 19.98 28.74 17.45
C ALA A 179 19.46 27.81 16.33
N GLN A 180 20.08 26.63 16.15
CA GLN A 180 19.59 25.66 15.16
C GLN A 180 18.22 25.10 15.52
N ARG A 181 17.97 24.79 16.81
CA ARG A 181 16.64 24.33 17.26
C ARG A 181 15.57 25.40 17.01
N ASP A 182 15.89 26.65 17.30
CA ASP A 182 15.01 27.77 17.06
C ASP A 182 14.67 27.94 15.58
N GLU A 183 15.68 27.92 14.71
CA GLU A 183 15.52 28.07 13.26
C GLU A 183 14.73 26.90 12.65
N LEU A 184 14.97 25.66 13.09
CA LEU A 184 14.18 24.50 12.67
C LEU A 184 12.70 24.65 13.09
N SER A 185 12.44 25.14 14.31
CA SER A 185 11.07 25.40 14.75
C SER A 185 10.41 26.53 13.93
N ASP A 186 11.16 27.56 13.53
CA ASP A 186 10.65 28.66 12.69
C ASP A 186 10.34 28.16 11.27
N ILE A 187 11.19 27.30 10.70
CA ILE A 187 10.93 26.61 9.43
C ILE A 187 9.62 25.84 9.51
N ARG A 188 9.42 25.06 10.60
CA ARG A 188 8.18 24.32 10.82
C ARG A 188 6.97 25.25 10.81
N ALA A 189 7.02 26.32 11.59
CA ALA A 189 5.93 27.28 11.74
C ALA A 189 5.58 28.01 10.43
N ALA A 190 6.58 28.39 9.63
CA ALA A 190 6.38 29.01 8.33
C ALA A 190 5.66 28.05 7.37
N HIS A 191 6.08 26.79 7.32
CA HIS A 191 5.43 25.76 6.50
C HIS A 191 3.97 25.53 6.91
N ILE A 192 3.69 25.39 8.21
CA ILE A 192 2.30 25.24 8.71
C ILE A 192 1.44 26.45 8.33
N SER A 193 1.98 27.66 8.47
CA SER A 193 1.27 28.90 8.13
C SER A 193 1.19 29.19 6.63
N GLY A 194 1.75 28.33 5.77
CA GLY A 194 1.73 28.51 4.31
C GLY A 194 2.78 29.49 3.77
N ARG A 195 3.68 29.99 4.62
CA ARG A 195 4.78 30.91 4.28
C ARG A 195 6.12 30.20 4.04
N GLY A 196 6.10 28.87 3.94
CA GLY A 196 7.32 28.07 3.78
C GLY A 196 8.12 28.34 2.50
N ALA A 197 7.49 28.94 1.48
CA ALA A 197 8.15 29.35 0.24
C ALA A 197 9.05 30.58 0.43
N ASP A 198 8.80 31.40 1.46
CA ASP A 198 9.51 32.66 1.71
C ASP A 198 10.84 32.45 2.42
N ILE A 199 11.08 31.25 2.96
CA ILE A 199 12.32 30.93 3.65
C ILE A 199 13.44 30.71 2.63
N PRO A 200 14.54 31.49 2.69
CA PRO A 200 15.69 31.30 1.83
C PRO A 200 16.22 29.88 1.93
N SER A 201 16.49 29.25 0.79
CA SER A 201 17.11 27.92 0.76
C SER A 201 18.45 27.99 0.05
N LYS A 202 19.49 27.39 0.65
CA LYS A 202 20.78 27.19 -0.02
C LYS A 202 20.81 25.77 -0.59
N GLY A 203 21.37 25.61 -1.79
CA GLY A 203 21.58 24.29 -2.36
C GLY A 203 22.57 23.48 -1.53
N SER A 204 22.26 22.21 -1.29
CA SER A 204 23.23 21.28 -0.71
C SER A 204 24.39 21.09 -1.69
N LYS A 205 25.63 21.21 -1.21
CA LYS A 205 26.85 20.93 -1.99
C LYS A 205 27.20 19.44 -2.03
N ILE A 206 26.39 18.58 -1.43
CA ILE A 206 26.66 17.13 -1.33
C ILE A 206 26.48 16.49 -2.71
N LYS A 207 27.52 15.80 -3.17
CA LYS A 207 27.50 15.03 -4.43
C LYS A 207 26.99 13.61 -4.13
N LEU A 208 25.83 13.27 -4.69
CA LEU A 208 25.16 11.97 -4.56
C LEU A 208 24.51 11.57 -5.89
N GLY A 209 24.27 10.27 -6.05
CA GLY A 209 23.45 9.70 -7.12
C GLY A 209 22.00 10.20 -7.07
N LYS A 210 21.23 9.96 -8.15
CA LYS A 210 19.85 10.47 -8.27
C LYS A 210 18.92 9.92 -7.19
N GLU A 211 19.00 8.62 -6.90
CA GLU A 211 18.12 7.97 -5.92
C GLU A 211 18.52 8.32 -4.48
N GLU A 212 19.82 8.33 -4.17
CA GLU A 212 20.35 8.80 -2.89
C GLU A 212 19.94 10.25 -2.60
N LYS A 213 19.93 11.13 -3.60
CA LYS A 213 19.43 12.52 -3.44
C LYS A 213 17.96 12.57 -3.05
N LYS A 214 17.11 11.72 -3.65
CA LYS A 214 15.69 11.67 -3.30
C LYS A 214 15.49 11.18 -1.87
N GLU A 215 16.26 10.18 -1.46
CA GLU A 215 16.17 9.64 -0.10
C GLU A 215 16.74 10.62 0.94
N LEU A 216 17.85 11.31 0.64
CA LEU A 216 18.36 12.37 1.52
C LEU A 216 17.33 13.49 1.71
N VAL A 217 16.63 13.88 0.64
CA VAL A 217 15.50 14.82 0.72
C VAL A 217 14.39 14.27 1.62
N ASN A 218 14.12 12.98 1.56
CA ASN A 218 13.12 12.34 2.41
C ASN A 218 13.51 12.38 3.89
N LEU A 219 14.74 11.95 4.20
CA LEU A 219 15.30 11.94 5.55
C LEU A 219 15.38 13.34 6.15
N ALA A 220 15.88 14.33 5.42
CA ALA A 220 15.97 15.70 5.92
C ALA A 220 14.58 16.28 6.25
N ALA A 221 13.57 16.02 5.41
CA ALA A 221 12.21 16.47 5.69
C ALA A 221 11.59 15.76 6.91
N ARG A 222 11.85 14.46 7.08
CA ARG A 222 11.41 13.68 8.25
C ARG A 222 12.13 14.11 9.53
N PHE A 223 13.42 14.44 9.42
CA PHE A 223 14.23 14.93 10.54
C PHE A 223 13.59 16.19 11.12
N LEU A 224 13.27 17.17 10.28
CA LEU A 224 12.57 18.37 10.73
C LEU A 224 11.28 18.03 11.47
N THR A 225 10.41 17.21 10.88
CA THR A 225 9.10 16.92 11.47
C THR A 225 9.20 16.17 12.77
N TRP A 226 10.20 15.30 12.91
CA TRP A 226 10.50 14.54 14.11
C TRP A 226 11.03 15.41 15.25
N THR A 227 12.05 16.23 14.98
CA THR A 227 12.72 17.03 16.02
C THR A 227 11.97 18.30 16.41
N THR A 228 10.90 18.66 15.68
CA THR A 228 10.08 19.86 15.96
C THR A 228 8.61 19.52 16.20
N GLY A 229 8.23 18.24 16.14
CA GLY A 229 6.86 17.78 16.36
C GLY A 229 6.61 17.33 17.81
N THR A 230 5.38 17.46 18.29
CA THR A 230 4.94 16.83 19.54
C THR A 230 4.62 15.35 19.34
N GLN A 231 4.47 14.64 20.46
CA GLN A 231 4.01 13.25 20.51
C GLN A 231 2.70 13.04 19.77
N GLU A 232 1.74 13.95 19.90
CA GLU A 232 0.45 13.85 19.21
C GLU A 232 0.60 13.91 17.67
N PHE A 233 1.58 14.67 17.14
CA PHE A 233 1.88 14.63 15.69
C PHE A 233 2.51 13.32 15.27
N ASN A 234 3.35 12.78 16.15
CA ASN A 234 4.07 11.55 15.89
C ASN A 234 3.13 10.35 15.92
N ASP A 235 2.11 10.37 16.78
CA ASP A 235 1.09 9.33 16.97
C ASP A 235 0.03 9.35 15.85
N PHE A 236 -0.16 10.50 15.19
CA PHE A 236 -1.13 10.67 14.12
C PHE A 236 -0.86 9.77 12.90
N GLU A 237 -1.92 9.07 12.45
CA GLU A 237 -1.98 8.44 11.14
C GLU A 237 -3.34 8.70 10.48
N VAL A 238 -3.37 8.77 9.15
CA VAL A 238 -4.59 9.05 8.39
C VAL A 238 -5.42 7.78 8.24
N VAL A 239 -6.70 7.85 8.60
CA VAL A 239 -7.68 6.78 8.38
C VAL A 239 -7.65 6.32 6.92
N GLY A 240 -7.58 4.99 6.72
CA GLY A 240 -7.49 4.39 5.39
C GLY A 240 -6.09 4.39 4.75
N LYS A 241 -5.05 4.87 5.45
CA LYS A 241 -3.66 4.68 5.01
C LYS A 241 -3.03 3.34 5.39
N PRO A 242 -3.21 2.74 6.57
CA PRO A 242 -2.76 1.38 6.81
C PRO A 242 -3.37 0.43 5.77
N SER A 243 -2.71 -0.69 5.50
CA SER A 243 -3.06 -1.67 4.46
C SER A 243 -2.80 -1.14 3.03
N GLN A 244 -1.64 -0.52 2.75
CA GLN A 244 -1.25 -0.13 1.38
C GLN A 244 -0.72 -1.32 0.55
N HIS A 245 -1.38 -2.49 0.60
CA HIS A 245 -0.98 -3.67 -0.19
C HIS A 245 -1.76 -3.84 -1.50
N PHE A 246 -2.83 -3.07 -1.67
CA PHE A 246 -3.81 -3.22 -2.74
C PHE A 246 -3.55 -2.32 -3.96
N GLY A 247 -2.30 -1.95 -4.21
CA GLY A 247 -1.89 -1.27 -5.45
C GLY A 247 -2.37 0.17 -5.66
N PHE A 248 -3.18 0.75 -4.76
CA PHE A 248 -3.71 2.12 -4.95
C PHE A 248 -2.62 3.18 -5.14
N VAL A 249 -1.44 3.00 -4.53
CA VAL A 249 -0.31 3.94 -4.62
C VAL A 249 0.26 4.02 -6.05
N SER A 250 0.00 3.05 -6.92
CA SER A 250 0.42 3.07 -8.31
C SER A 250 -0.49 3.91 -9.22
N LEU A 251 -1.74 4.22 -8.82
CA LEU A 251 -2.69 4.95 -9.67
C LEU A 251 -2.19 6.36 -10.02
N ARG A 252 -2.32 6.73 -11.29
CA ARG A 252 -1.97 8.06 -11.82
C ARG A 252 -3.03 8.50 -12.83
N MET A 253 -3.39 9.78 -12.81
CA MET A 253 -4.16 10.39 -13.89
C MET A 253 -3.30 10.53 -15.15
N ALA A 254 -3.92 10.78 -16.32
CA ALA A 254 -3.20 11.08 -17.57
C ALA A 254 -2.18 12.22 -17.44
N SER A 255 -2.47 13.22 -16.58
CA SER A 255 -1.56 14.31 -16.24
C SER A 255 -0.40 13.91 -15.31
N ASN A 256 -0.20 12.61 -15.06
CA ASN A 256 0.75 12.04 -14.11
C ASN A 256 0.55 12.46 -12.64
N HIS A 257 -0.58 13.11 -12.31
CA HIS A 257 -0.94 13.47 -10.94
C HIS A 257 -1.57 12.28 -10.20
N GLY A 258 -1.48 12.30 -8.86
CA GLY A 258 -2.12 11.29 -8.01
C GLY A 258 -3.66 11.32 -8.11
N VAL A 259 -4.29 10.16 -8.00
CA VAL A 259 -5.75 10.01 -8.08
C VAL A 259 -6.41 10.29 -6.72
N LYS A 260 -7.57 10.96 -6.73
CA LYS A 260 -8.37 11.17 -5.52
C LYS A 260 -9.10 9.89 -5.14
N ARG A 261 -8.78 9.35 -3.97
CA ARG A 261 -9.38 8.12 -3.41
C ARG A 261 -10.91 8.15 -3.40
N GLY A 262 -11.50 9.23 -2.88
CA GLY A 262 -12.96 9.37 -2.78
C GLY A 262 -13.66 9.32 -4.14
N SER A 263 -13.04 9.85 -5.21
CA SER A 263 -13.60 9.80 -6.56
C SER A 263 -13.66 8.36 -7.09
N VAL A 264 -12.58 7.61 -6.94
CA VAL A 264 -12.53 6.18 -7.31
C VAL A 264 -13.55 5.38 -6.49
N ALA A 265 -13.61 5.63 -5.19
CA ALA A 265 -14.54 4.97 -4.29
C ALA A 265 -16.00 5.21 -4.70
N GLN A 266 -16.36 6.44 -5.08
CA GLN A 266 -17.71 6.78 -5.54
C GLN A 266 -18.11 6.00 -6.79
N GLU A 267 -17.22 5.89 -7.78
CA GLU A 267 -17.49 5.11 -8.99
C GLU A 267 -17.65 3.61 -8.69
N VAL A 268 -16.76 3.05 -7.87
CA VAL A 268 -16.86 1.64 -7.46
C VAL A 268 -18.15 1.41 -6.66
N LEU A 269 -18.46 2.26 -5.69
CA LEU A 269 -19.70 2.08 -4.92
C LEU A 269 -20.94 2.21 -5.82
N ALA A 270 -20.95 3.13 -6.79
CA ALA A 270 -22.07 3.33 -7.70
C ALA A 270 -22.44 2.05 -8.47
N MET A 271 -21.46 1.26 -8.94
CA MET A 271 -21.71 0.01 -9.65
C MET A 271 -22.19 -1.15 -8.75
N LEU A 272 -21.99 -1.08 -7.42
CA LEU A 272 -22.35 -2.16 -6.49
C LEU A 272 -23.83 -2.11 -6.09
N THR A 273 -24.42 -3.30 -5.91
CA THR A 273 -25.76 -3.47 -5.31
C THR A 273 -25.76 -3.12 -3.82
N PRO A 274 -26.92 -2.84 -3.19
CA PRO A 274 -26.99 -2.61 -1.75
C PRO A 274 -26.39 -3.74 -0.91
N GLN A 275 -26.59 -5.00 -1.33
CA GLN A 275 -26.02 -6.16 -0.66
C GLN A 275 -24.49 -6.19 -0.73
N GLN A 276 -23.92 -5.95 -1.91
CA GLN A 276 -22.46 -5.87 -2.09
C GLN A 276 -21.84 -4.70 -1.31
N ARG A 277 -22.50 -3.53 -1.28
CA ARG A 277 -22.05 -2.39 -0.46
C ARG A 277 -22.05 -2.71 1.03
N SER A 278 -23.06 -3.43 1.52
CA SER A 278 -23.14 -3.85 2.92
C SER A 278 -21.92 -4.67 3.37
N ILE A 279 -21.38 -5.52 2.49
CA ILE A 279 -20.15 -6.30 2.76
C ILE A 279 -18.96 -5.36 3.03
N ILE A 280 -18.78 -4.34 2.19
CA ILE A 280 -17.72 -3.33 2.36
C ILE A 280 -17.92 -2.54 3.67
N GLN A 281 -19.16 -2.17 3.98
CA GLN A 281 -19.49 -1.40 5.18
C GLN A 281 -19.23 -2.20 6.46
N VAL A 282 -19.56 -3.50 6.49
CA VAL A 282 -19.24 -4.37 7.63
C VAL A 282 -17.73 -4.45 7.85
N ALA A 283 -16.96 -4.64 6.78
CA ALA A 283 -15.49 -4.64 6.86
C ALA A 283 -14.93 -3.30 7.33
N ALA A 284 -15.51 -2.18 6.87
CA ALA A 284 -15.13 -0.84 7.31
C ALA A 284 -15.38 -0.64 8.80
N ARG A 285 -16.52 -1.08 9.34
CA ARG A 285 -16.83 -1.04 10.79
C ARG A 285 -15.84 -1.84 11.62
N GLN A 286 -15.52 -3.06 11.20
CA GLN A 286 -14.52 -3.88 11.89
C GLN A 286 -13.14 -3.19 11.91
N ASN A 287 -12.75 -2.59 10.78
CA ASN A 287 -11.50 -1.83 10.68
C ASN A 287 -11.50 -0.53 11.51
N VAL A 288 -12.64 0.01 11.94
CA VAL A 288 -12.65 1.16 12.87
C VAL A 288 -11.96 0.78 14.18
N ASP A 289 -12.29 -0.38 14.73
CA ASP A 289 -11.74 -0.81 16.01
C ASP A 289 -10.30 -1.30 15.88
N ASP A 290 -9.98 -2.05 14.82
CA ASP A 290 -8.57 -2.40 14.54
C ASP A 290 -7.72 -1.14 14.30
N PHE A 291 -8.25 -0.10 13.65
CA PHE A 291 -7.49 1.13 13.43
C PHE A 291 -7.18 1.86 14.75
N LYS A 292 -8.08 1.83 15.74
CA LYS A 292 -7.78 2.36 17.08
C LYS A 292 -6.65 1.58 17.75
N HIS A 293 -6.72 0.24 17.73
CA HIS A 293 -5.64 -0.60 18.24
C HIS A 293 -4.32 -0.38 17.50
N PHE A 294 -4.37 -0.13 16.19
CA PHE A 294 -3.20 0.21 15.39
C PHE A 294 -2.57 1.53 15.89
N LEU A 295 -3.38 2.55 16.18
CA LEU A 295 -2.88 3.81 16.73
C LEU A 295 -2.23 3.61 18.11
N ASP A 296 -2.81 2.78 18.98
CA ASP A 296 -2.26 2.49 20.30
C ASP A 296 -0.91 1.76 20.21
N ALA A 297 -0.85 0.68 19.43
CA ALA A 297 0.38 -0.09 19.19
C ALA A 297 1.47 0.78 18.53
N ARG A 298 1.07 1.61 17.57
CA ARG A 298 1.98 2.54 16.88
C ARG A 298 2.52 3.58 17.86
N SER A 299 1.66 4.17 18.69
CA SER A 299 2.07 5.15 19.72
C SER A 299 3.09 4.54 20.69
N ALA A 300 2.90 3.29 21.11
CA ALA A 300 3.88 2.59 21.95
C ALA A 300 5.25 2.44 21.26
N LEU A 301 5.28 2.05 19.98
CA LEU A 301 6.51 2.03 19.18
C LEU A 301 7.14 3.43 19.06
N MET A 302 6.33 4.47 18.84
CA MET A 302 6.80 5.86 18.76
C MET A 302 7.53 6.29 20.03
N ARG A 303 6.98 6.00 21.22
CA ARG A 303 7.61 6.34 22.51
C ARG A 303 9.00 5.71 22.68
N VAL A 304 9.19 4.49 22.17
CA VAL A 304 10.49 3.81 22.18
C VAL A 304 11.49 4.48 21.24
N LEU A 305 11.05 4.87 20.03
CA LEU A 305 11.90 5.57 19.07
C LEU A 305 12.28 6.99 19.53
N GLU A 306 11.38 7.68 20.24
CA GLU A 306 11.61 9.03 20.79
C GLU A 306 12.68 9.07 21.87
N MET A 307 13.02 7.95 22.49
CA MET A 307 14.13 7.88 23.45
C MET A 307 15.45 8.41 22.87
N ALA A 308 15.68 8.22 21.57
CA ALA A 308 16.85 8.76 20.89
C ALA A 308 16.89 10.29 20.87
N LEU A 309 15.72 10.96 20.86
CA LEU A 309 15.65 12.43 20.96
C LEU A 309 16.07 12.96 22.34
N LEU A 310 16.15 12.10 23.36
CA LEU A 310 16.67 12.42 24.68
C LEU A 310 18.13 11.98 24.87
N GLY A 311 18.79 11.50 23.80
CA GLY A 311 20.12 10.91 23.90
C GLY A 311 20.15 9.54 24.56
N GLN A 312 18.99 8.89 24.74
CA GLN A 312 18.92 7.54 25.29
C GLN A 312 18.99 6.48 24.18
N THR A 313 19.42 5.27 24.55
CA THR A 313 19.48 4.14 23.61
C THR A 313 18.08 3.62 23.31
N ILE A 314 17.79 3.31 22.04
CA ILE A 314 16.54 2.67 21.64
C ILE A 314 16.62 1.17 21.98
N ASP A 315 15.70 0.69 22.82
CA ASP A 315 15.59 -0.73 23.17
C ASP A 315 15.08 -1.56 21.98
N GLU A 316 15.95 -2.41 21.44
CA GLU A 316 15.64 -3.24 20.28
C GLU A 316 14.56 -4.30 20.56
N ALA A 317 14.49 -4.86 21.77
CA ALA A 317 13.48 -5.85 22.12
C ALA A 317 12.08 -5.20 22.16
N LEU A 318 11.97 -3.98 22.69
CA LEU A 318 10.73 -3.22 22.66
C LEU A 318 10.34 -2.80 21.24
N VAL A 319 11.30 -2.38 20.41
CA VAL A 319 11.05 -2.11 18.97
C VAL A 319 10.49 -3.34 18.27
N GLN A 320 11.08 -4.51 18.49
CA GLN A 320 10.61 -5.76 17.91
C GLN A 320 9.21 -6.13 18.40
N LYS A 321 8.94 -6.00 19.70
CA LYS A 321 7.63 -6.29 20.30
C LYS A 321 6.53 -5.40 19.68
N TYR A 322 6.68 -4.08 19.76
CA TYR A 322 5.65 -3.15 19.28
C TYR A 322 5.58 -3.11 17.76
N GLY A 323 6.71 -3.31 17.05
CA GLY A 323 6.71 -3.48 15.60
C GLY A 323 5.84 -4.65 15.14
N ARG A 324 5.98 -5.81 15.80
CA ARG A 324 5.12 -6.98 15.53
C ARG A 324 3.65 -6.68 15.82
N GLU A 325 3.36 -5.96 16.91
CA GLU A 325 1.99 -5.58 17.26
C GLU A 325 1.35 -4.69 16.19
N VAL A 326 2.06 -3.63 15.76
CA VAL A 326 1.63 -2.73 14.67
C VAL A 326 1.35 -3.52 13.39
N GLY A 327 2.32 -4.33 12.94
CA GLY A 327 2.18 -5.13 11.71
C GLY A 327 1.09 -6.21 11.81
N GLY A 328 0.89 -6.79 12.99
CA GLY A 328 -0.17 -7.75 13.23
C GLY A 328 -1.57 -7.13 13.14
N VAL A 329 -1.76 -5.92 13.69
CA VAL A 329 -3.03 -5.19 13.58
C VAL A 329 -3.28 -4.73 12.13
N GLU A 330 -2.24 -4.21 11.46
CA GLU A 330 -2.34 -3.84 10.05
C GLU A 330 -2.67 -5.03 9.15
N ALA A 331 -2.11 -6.21 9.42
CA ALA A 331 -2.45 -7.42 8.69
C ALA A 331 -3.88 -7.89 8.96
N ARG A 332 -4.42 -7.77 10.18
CA ARG A 332 -5.85 -8.05 10.42
C ARG A 332 -6.75 -7.13 9.61
N MET A 333 -6.47 -5.83 9.60
CA MET A 333 -7.21 -4.89 8.75
C MET A 333 -7.12 -5.31 7.28
N THR A 334 -5.91 -5.60 6.80
CA THR A 334 -5.67 -6.01 5.40
C THR A 334 -6.43 -7.29 5.05
N TRP A 335 -6.42 -8.29 5.93
CA TRP A 335 -7.13 -9.56 5.76
C TRP A 335 -8.65 -9.36 5.65
N THR A 336 -9.24 -8.58 6.57
CA THR A 336 -10.66 -8.25 6.55
C THR A 336 -11.07 -7.55 5.26
N GLN A 337 -10.26 -6.59 4.79
CA GLN A 337 -10.51 -5.89 3.54
C GLN A 337 -10.40 -6.83 2.33
N ALA A 338 -9.36 -7.67 2.27
CA ALA A 338 -9.16 -8.63 1.18
C ALA A 338 -10.36 -9.58 1.05
N ASN A 339 -10.79 -10.18 2.16
CA ASN A 339 -11.95 -11.08 2.15
C ASN A 339 -13.25 -10.38 1.76
N ALA A 340 -13.48 -9.14 2.21
CA ALA A 340 -14.64 -8.35 1.79
C ALA A 340 -14.64 -8.06 0.29
N MET A 341 -13.48 -7.69 -0.27
CA MET A 341 -13.32 -7.45 -1.71
C MET A 341 -13.55 -8.71 -2.54
N LEU A 342 -13.08 -9.88 -2.08
CA LEU A 342 -13.34 -11.17 -2.75
C LEU A 342 -14.81 -11.57 -2.63
N ALA A 343 -15.44 -11.39 -1.48
CA ALA A 343 -16.86 -11.67 -1.29
C ALA A 343 -17.75 -10.80 -2.22
N VAL A 344 -17.35 -9.55 -2.46
CA VAL A 344 -17.98 -8.67 -3.45
C VAL A 344 -17.71 -9.17 -4.88
N ARG A 345 -16.46 -9.47 -5.22
CA ARG A 345 -16.05 -9.99 -6.54
C ARG A 345 -16.86 -11.23 -6.92
N ASN A 346 -17.00 -12.17 -5.99
CA ASN A 346 -17.67 -13.45 -6.22
C ASN A 346 -19.18 -13.31 -6.46
N GLN A 347 -19.73 -12.10 -6.33
CA GLN A 347 -21.11 -11.74 -6.62
C GLN A 347 -21.24 -10.81 -7.85
N PHE A 348 -20.17 -10.53 -8.58
CA PHE A 348 -20.24 -9.67 -9.76
C PHE A 348 -21.05 -10.30 -10.88
N SER A 349 -21.86 -9.46 -11.53
CA SER A 349 -22.37 -9.76 -12.86
C SER A 349 -21.33 -9.45 -13.95
N ASP A 350 -21.53 -10.01 -15.15
CA ASP A 350 -20.72 -9.72 -16.33
C ASP A 350 -20.62 -8.19 -16.60
N GLN A 351 -21.73 -7.47 -16.40
CA GLN A 351 -21.77 -6.01 -16.55
C GLN A 351 -20.90 -5.30 -15.51
N GLN A 352 -20.96 -5.74 -14.24
CA GLN A 352 -20.16 -5.15 -13.16
C GLN A 352 -18.65 -5.37 -13.38
N ALA A 353 -18.25 -6.58 -13.79
CA ALA A 353 -16.85 -6.87 -14.10
C ALA A 353 -16.32 -5.98 -15.24
N SER A 354 -17.11 -5.80 -16.31
CA SER A 354 -16.78 -4.91 -17.44
C SER A 354 -16.72 -3.43 -17.02
N GLU A 355 -17.65 -2.99 -16.18
CA GLU A 355 -17.67 -1.62 -15.65
C GLU A 355 -16.45 -1.34 -14.77
N LEU A 356 -16.03 -2.29 -13.93
CA LEU A 356 -14.84 -2.16 -13.09
C LEU A 356 -13.56 -1.96 -13.93
N LEU A 357 -13.39 -2.73 -15.01
CA LEU A 357 -12.29 -2.56 -15.96
C LEU A 357 -12.38 -1.20 -16.69
N THR A 358 -13.59 -0.75 -17.00
CA THR A 358 -13.80 0.58 -17.60
C THR A 358 -13.39 1.71 -16.66
N ILE A 359 -13.72 1.61 -15.36
CA ILE A 359 -13.26 2.56 -14.34
C ILE A 359 -11.74 2.52 -14.25
N ARG A 360 -11.13 1.33 -14.25
CA ARG A 360 -9.66 1.17 -14.19
C ARG A 360 -8.95 1.92 -15.31
N ASN A 361 -9.45 1.80 -16.54
CA ASN A 361 -8.87 2.45 -17.71
C ASN A 361 -8.83 3.99 -17.63
N LYS A 362 -9.68 4.62 -16.82
CA LYS A 362 -9.64 6.08 -16.55
C LYS A 362 -8.41 6.49 -15.71
N TYR A 363 -7.89 5.57 -14.90
CA TYR A 363 -6.89 5.82 -13.85
C TYR A 363 -5.55 5.12 -14.09
N THR A 364 -5.40 4.47 -15.24
CA THR A 364 -4.15 3.92 -15.75
C THR A 364 -3.63 4.77 -16.88
N VAL A 365 -2.47 5.38 -16.67
CA VAL A 365 -1.53 5.56 -17.78
C VAL A 365 -0.81 4.22 -17.90
N ALA A 366 -0.68 3.65 -19.10
CA ALA A 366 0.10 2.43 -19.32
C ALA A 366 1.50 2.62 -18.71
N ILE A 367 1.74 2.03 -17.54
CA ILE A 367 3.06 2.07 -16.91
C ILE A 367 3.90 1.07 -17.69
N GLN A 368 4.92 1.55 -18.40
CA GLN A 368 6.00 0.68 -18.87
C GLN A 368 6.72 0.14 -17.63
N ASP A 369 6.39 -1.08 -17.27
CA ASP A 369 7.00 -1.81 -16.17
C ASP A 369 8.39 -2.29 -16.62
N ASN A 370 9.45 -1.65 -16.13
CA ASN A 370 10.84 -1.97 -16.47
C ASN A 370 11.50 -2.90 -15.44
N ALA A 371 10.74 -3.45 -14.48
CA ALA A 371 11.26 -4.42 -13.53
C ALA A 371 11.41 -5.80 -14.18
N GLU A 372 12.61 -6.39 -14.10
CA GLU A 372 12.85 -7.77 -14.53
C GLU A 372 12.30 -8.75 -13.48
N TYR A 373 11.06 -9.18 -13.67
CA TYR A 373 10.49 -10.31 -12.94
C TYR A 373 10.79 -11.64 -13.65
N ALA A 374 10.88 -12.73 -12.89
CA ALA A 374 10.91 -14.06 -13.48
C ALA A 374 9.62 -14.28 -14.33
N PRO A 375 9.69 -14.94 -15.50
CA PRO A 375 8.54 -15.09 -16.40
C PRO A 375 7.29 -15.70 -15.74
N LEU A 376 7.45 -16.74 -14.92
CA LEU A 376 6.34 -17.38 -14.22
C LEU A 376 5.69 -16.48 -13.19
N GLU A 377 6.52 -15.76 -12.42
CA GLU A 377 6.01 -14.78 -11.47
C GLU A 377 5.20 -13.75 -12.23
N ARG A 378 5.76 -13.11 -13.27
CA ARG A 378 5.05 -12.12 -14.10
C ARG A 378 3.76 -12.68 -14.70
N GLY A 379 3.77 -13.92 -15.18
CA GLY A 379 2.59 -14.58 -15.71
C GLY A 379 1.47 -14.70 -14.69
N ARG A 380 1.79 -15.10 -13.46
CA ARG A 380 0.86 -15.12 -12.32
C ARG A 380 0.31 -13.72 -12.01
N GLN A 381 1.16 -12.69 -12.08
CA GLN A 381 0.73 -11.30 -11.85
C GLN A 381 -0.28 -10.82 -12.90
N LEU A 382 -0.14 -11.27 -14.14
CA LEU A 382 -1.05 -10.91 -15.23
C LEU A 382 -2.35 -11.72 -15.15
N TYR A 383 -2.27 -12.95 -14.66
CA TYR A 383 -3.43 -13.82 -14.45
C TYR A 383 -4.45 -13.25 -13.45
N SER A 384 -4.04 -12.37 -12.53
CA SER A 384 -4.96 -11.68 -11.60
C SER A 384 -6.14 -11.01 -12.32
N GLN A 385 -5.89 -10.44 -13.51
CA GLN A 385 -6.91 -9.81 -14.34
C GLN A 385 -7.87 -10.84 -14.98
N CYS A 386 -7.37 -12.06 -15.23
CA CYS A 386 -8.16 -13.15 -15.77
C CYS A 386 -9.10 -13.74 -14.70
N VAL A 387 -8.66 -13.80 -13.44
CA VAL A 387 -9.46 -14.38 -12.34
C VAL A 387 -10.74 -13.60 -12.09
N LEU A 388 -10.82 -12.31 -12.43
CA LEU A 388 -12.07 -11.55 -12.33
C LEU A 388 -13.22 -12.24 -13.07
N CYS A 389 -12.92 -12.92 -14.19
CA CYS A 389 -13.92 -13.63 -14.98
C CYS A 389 -13.78 -15.16 -14.91
N HIS A 390 -12.58 -15.68 -14.68
CA HIS A 390 -12.26 -17.11 -14.80
C HIS A 390 -12.03 -17.80 -13.45
N ASP A 391 -12.69 -17.32 -12.39
CA ASP A 391 -12.61 -17.92 -11.05
C ASP A 391 -13.45 -19.20 -10.94
N VAL A 392 -12.77 -20.34 -10.82
CA VAL A 392 -13.35 -21.68 -10.67
C VAL A 392 -14.18 -21.86 -9.39
N SER A 393 -13.96 -21.03 -8.38
CA SER A 393 -14.68 -21.11 -7.11
C SER A 393 -16.06 -20.43 -7.14
N SER A 394 -16.37 -19.68 -8.20
CA SER A 394 -17.64 -18.99 -8.35
C SER A 394 -18.74 -19.92 -8.85
N LYS A 395 -19.86 -20.01 -8.10
CA LYS A 395 -21.09 -20.70 -8.54
C LYS A 395 -21.69 -20.11 -9.84
N GLN A 396 -21.27 -18.92 -10.23
CA GLN A 396 -21.73 -18.20 -11.42
C GLN A 396 -20.53 -17.57 -12.17
N SER A 397 -19.53 -18.39 -12.54
CA SER A 397 -18.35 -17.89 -13.24
C SER A 397 -18.71 -17.18 -14.56
N ILE A 398 -18.11 -16.01 -14.79
CA ILE A 398 -18.33 -15.13 -15.96
C ILE A 398 -17.72 -15.76 -17.22
N GLY A 399 -16.56 -16.41 -17.07
CA GLY A 399 -15.85 -17.17 -18.09
C GLY A 399 -15.61 -18.63 -17.64
N PRO A 400 -15.21 -19.52 -18.56
CA PRO A 400 -14.90 -20.91 -18.24
C PRO A 400 -13.64 -21.02 -17.37
N ASP A 401 -13.42 -22.17 -16.74
CA ASP A 401 -12.16 -22.42 -16.03
C ASP A 401 -10.97 -22.34 -17.00
N LEU A 402 -9.84 -21.77 -16.57
CA LEU A 402 -8.60 -21.73 -17.35
C LEU A 402 -7.58 -22.80 -16.93
N THR A 403 -7.90 -23.64 -15.94
CA THR A 403 -7.13 -24.86 -15.66
C THR A 403 -7.12 -25.76 -16.89
N ASP A 404 -5.95 -26.32 -17.19
CA ASP A 404 -5.71 -27.10 -18.40
C ASP A 404 -5.98 -26.38 -19.72
N ILE A 405 -6.01 -25.03 -19.77
CA ILE A 405 -6.40 -24.32 -21.00
C ILE A 405 -5.44 -24.56 -22.17
N VAL A 406 -4.14 -24.74 -21.91
CA VAL A 406 -3.14 -24.90 -22.98
C VAL A 406 -3.30 -26.29 -23.60
N GLY A 407 -3.64 -26.33 -24.89
CA GLY A 407 -3.95 -27.56 -25.62
C GLY A 407 -5.40 -28.04 -25.50
N ARG A 408 -6.23 -27.41 -24.64
CA ARG A 408 -7.65 -27.76 -24.53
C ARG A 408 -8.45 -27.36 -25.75
N ARG A 409 -9.51 -28.09 -26.05
CA ARG A 409 -10.41 -27.76 -27.15
C ARG A 409 -11.08 -26.41 -26.92
N VAL A 410 -11.23 -25.63 -27.98
CA VAL A 410 -11.89 -24.33 -27.89
C VAL A 410 -13.37 -24.52 -27.60
N ALA A 411 -13.90 -23.74 -26.65
CA ALA A 411 -15.30 -23.76 -26.22
C ALA A 411 -15.82 -25.13 -25.75
N SER A 412 -14.97 -25.92 -25.06
CA SER A 412 -15.28 -27.30 -24.68
C SER A 412 -15.52 -27.56 -23.20
N ASP A 413 -15.39 -26.55 -22.33
CA ASP A 413 -15.69 -26.73 -20.90
C ASP A 413 -17.19 -26.99 -20.72
N THR A 414 -17.53 -28.23 -20.35
CA THR A 414 -18.93 -28.66 -20.18
C THR A 414 -19.62 -28.01 -18.99
N GLN A 415 -18.85 -27.48 -18.03
CA GLN A 415 -19.39 -26.75 -16.89
C GLN A 415 -19.74 -25.30 -17.25
N PHE A 416 -19.30 -24.81 -18.41
CA PHE A 416 -19.58 -23.46 -18.90
C PHE A 416 -20.49 -23.47 -20.14
N PRO A 417 -21.82 -23.36 -20.00
CA PRO A 417 -22.74 -23.44 -21.14
C PRO A 417 -22.81 -22.16 -21.98
N ARG A 418 -22.31 -21.03 -21.46
CA ARG A 418 -22.56 -19.66 -21.99
C ARG A 418 -21.56 -19.17 -23.04
N TYR A 419 -20.89 -20.07 -23.74
CA TYR A 419 -19.99 -19.69 -24.83
C TYR A 419 -20.72 -18.90 -25.95
N SER A 420 -20.08 -17.84 -26.44
CA SER A 420 -20.60 -17.06 -27.56
C SER A 420 -20.73 -17.89 -28.83
N ILE A 421 -21.71 -17.55 -29.67
CA ILE A 421 -21.90 -18.18 -30.98
C ILE A 421 -20.64 -18.01 -31.83
N ALA A 422 -19.99 -16.85 -31.75
CA ALA A 422 -18.73 -16.55 -32.42
C ALA A 422 -17.61 -17.50 -32.00
N LEU A 423 -17.41 -17.73 -30.70
CA LEU A 423 -16.34 -18.61 -30.21
C LEU A 423 -16.61 -20.08 -30.54
N LYS A 424 -17.87 -20.53 -30.48
CA LYS A 424 -18.26 -21.88 -30.96
C LYS A 424 -17.99 -22.08 -32.45
N SER A 425 -18.14 -21.02 -33.25
CA SER A 425 -17.87 -21.05 -34.69
C SER A 425 -16.37 -21.01 -34.98
N PHE A 426 -15.61 -20.24 -34.20
CA PHE A 426 -14.14 -20.23 -34.22
C PHE A 426 -13.57 -21.62 -33.90
N ALA A 427 -14.13 -22.33 -32.92
CA ALA A 427 -13.72 -23.69 -32.54
C ALA A 427 -13.81 -24.73 -33.68
N LYS A 428 -14.58 -24.46 -34.74
CA LYS A 428 -14.65 -25.35 -35.92
C LYS A 428 -13.46 -25.15 -36.87
N ARG A 429 -12.84 -23.98 -36.85
CA ARG A 429 -11.67 -23.62 -37.66
C ARG A 429 -10.38 -23.86 -36.89
N GLU A 430 -10.36 -23.43 -35.63
CA GLU A 430 -9.24 -23.59 -34.70
C GLU A 430 -9.71 -24.45 -33.51
N PRO A 431 -9.51 -25.78 -33.55
CA PRO A 431 -10.14 -26.70 -32.61
C PRO A 431 -9.50 -26.69 -31.22
N VAL A 432 -8.27 -26.19 -31.07
CA VAL A 432 -7.46 -26.26 -29.85
C VAL A 432 -6.83 -24.91 -29.50
N TRP A 433 -6.71 -24.64 -28.20
CA TRP A 433 -5.96 -23.50 -27.68
C TRP A 433 -4.45 -23.79 -27.69
N SER A 434 -3.81 -23.67 -28.86
CA SER A 434 -2.34 -23.68 -28.95
C SER A 434 -1.73 -22.43 -28.31
N VAL A 435 -0.43 -22.45 -28.04
CA VAL A 435 0.30 -21.27 -27.51
C VAL A 435 0.14 -20.07 -28.44
N GLU A 436 0.21 -20.30 -29.76
CA GLU A 436 0.08 -19.26 -30.79
C GLU A 436 -1.32 -18.67 -30.84
N ILE A 437 -2.36 -19.52 -30.75
CA ILE A 437 -3.75 -19.07 -30.76
C ILE A 437 -4.09 -18.34 -29.46
N LEU A 438 -3.57 -18.80 -28.31
CA LEU A 438 -3.70 -18.09 -27.05
C LEU A 438 -3.00 -16.73 -27.08
N ASP A 439 -1.79 -16.62 -27.65
CA ASP A 439 -1.10 -15.33 -27.81
C ASP A 439 -1.93 -14.34 -28.64
N ALA A 440 -2.45 -14.79 -29.78
CA ALA A 440 -3.28 -13.96 -30.65
C ALA A 440 -4.61 -13.55 -29.97
N PHE A 441 -5.27 -14.49 -29.28
CA PHE A 441 -6.53 -14.21 -28.61
C PHE A 441 -6.37 -13.25 -27.43
N ILE A 442 -5.32 -13.43 -26.62
CA ILE A 442 -5.01 -12.55 -25.49
C ILE A 442 -4.55 -11.17 -25.97
N ALA A 443 -3.90 -11.07 -27.13
CA ALA A 443 -3.50 -9.79 -27.71
C ALA A 443 -4.70 -8.89 -28.02
N SER A 444 -5.75 -9.45 -28.62
CA SER A 444 -7.02 -8.76 -28.84
C SER A 444 -8.16 -9.77 -29.10
N PRO A 445 -8.96 -10.11 -28.07
CA PRO A 445 -9.99 -11.15 -28.21
C PRO A 445 -11.05 -10.84 -29.26
N LYS A 446 -11.46 -9.55 -29.33
CA LYS A 446 -12.51 -9.09 -30.25
C LYS A 446 -12.03 -8.99 -31.69
N ASP A 447 -10.74 -8.81 -31.94
CA ASP A 447 -10.19 -8.79 -33.30
C ASP A 447 -10.02 -10.22 -33.84
N LEU A 448 -9.54 -11.15 -33.00
CA LEU A 448 -9.40 -12.55 -33.43
C LEU A 448 -10.77 -13.24 -33.57
N VAL A 449 -11.69 -12.98 -32.63
CA VAL A 449 -13.03 -13.58 -32.62
C VAL A 449 -14.09 -12.48 -32.48
N PRO A 450 -14.45 -11.80 -33.59
CA PRO A 450 -15.51 -10.79 -33.58
C PRO A 450 -16.83 -11.38 -33.07
N GLY A 451 -17.43 -10.71 -32.07
CA GLY A 451 -18.64 -11.20 -31.39
C GLY A 451 -18.38 -12.15 -30.21
N THR A 452 -17.12 -12.33 -29.79
CA THR A 452 -16.82 -12.97 -28.51
C THR A 452 -17.41 -12.18 -27.34
N TYR A 453 -17.91 -12.89 -26.32
CA TYR A 453 -18.43 -12.27 -25.11
C TYR A 453 -17.33 -11.84 -24.13
N MET A 454 -16.07 -12.24 -24.37
CA MET A 454 -14.95 -11.79 -23.55
C MET A 454 -14.73 -10.28 -23.73
N GLY A 455 -15.07 -9.50 -22.70
CA GLY A 455 -14.95 -8.04 -22.68
C GLY A 455 -13.54 -7.49 -22.48
N PHE A 456 -12.52 -8.35 -22.49
CA PHE A 456 -11.13 -7.96 -22.27
C PHE A 456 -10.59 -7.19 -23.48
N SER A 457 -9.93 -6.05 -23.24
CA SER A 457 -9.39 -5.17 -24.29
C SER A 457 -8.15 -5.72 -24.98
N GLY A 458 -7.47 -6.69 -24.37
CA GLY A 458 -6.24 -7.27 -24.88
C GLY A 458 -5.00 -6.88 -24.07
N LEU A 459 -3.92 -7.65 -24.26
CA LEU A 459 -2.59 -7.43 -23.67
C LEU A 459 -1.56 -7.27 -24.78
N GLU A 460 -1.25 -6.02 -25.16
CA GLU A 460 -0.45 -5.72 -26.36
C GLU A 460 1.01 -6.18 -26.25
N ASN A 461 1.58 -6.19 -25.04
CA ASN A 461 2.98 -6.54 -24.83
C ASN A 461 3.22 -8.05 -24.98
N LYS A 462 3.98 -8.44 -26.01
CA LYS A 462 4.29 -9.84 -26.31
C LYS A 462 5.05 -10.57 -25.19
N LYS A 463 5.96 -9.89 -24.47
CA LYS A 463 6.70 -10.51 -23.35
C LYS A 463 5.74 -10.85 -22.20
N GLU A 464 4.80 -9.97 -21.92
CA GLU A 464 3.78 -10.16 -20.89
C GLU A 464 2.81 -11.29 -21.27
N ARG A 465 2.34 -11.34 -22.51
CA ARG A 465 1.53 -12.46 -22.99
C ARG A 465 2.26 -13.79 -22.89
N SER A 466 3.53 -13.84 -23.30
CA SER A 466 4.34 -15.06 -23.18
C SER A 466 4.49 -15.50 -21.73
N ALA A 467 4.74 -14.57 -20.80
CA ALA A 467 4.79 -14.85 -19.37
C ALA A 467 3.44 -15.42 -18.85
N LEU A 468 2.31 -14.80 -19.22
CA LEU A 468 0.97 -15.28 -18.87
C LEU A 468 0.71 -16.70 -19.40
N ILE A 469 1.04 -16.97 -20.66
CA ILE A 469 0.83 -18.29 -21.27
C ILE A 469 1.70 -19.35 -20.60
N GLN A 470 2.96 -19.03 -20.24
CA GLN A 470 3.81 -19.94 -19.47
C GLN A 470 3.18 -20.28 -18.12
N TYR A 471 2.59 -19.31 -17.43
CA TYR A 471 1.88 -19.55 -16.18
C TYR A 471 0.60 -20.40 -16.38
N LEU A 472 -0.19 -20.12 -17.42
CA LEU A 472 -1.36 -20.95 -17.78
C LEU A 472 -0.97 -22.40 -18.10
N ALA A 473 0.19 -22.61 -18.74
CA ALA A 473 0.71 -23.94 -19.03
C ALA A 473 1.07 -24.73 -17.76
N GLN A 474 1.51 -24.05 -16.69
CA GLN A 474 1.75 -24.70 -15.40
C GLN A 474 0.47 -25.08 -14.67
N ARG A 475 -0.60 -24.31 -14.88
CA ARG A 475 -1.96 -24.66 -14.41
C ARG A 475 -2.61 -25.76 -15.25
N SER A 476 -1.86 -26.39 -16.15
CA SER A 476 -2.31 -27.46 -17.03
C SER A 476 -1.70 -28.83 -16.68
N GLN A 477 -1.25 -29.00 -15.43
CA GLN A 477 -0.56 -30.20 -14.92
C GLN A 477 -1.24 -30.79 -13.69
#